data_AF-A0A9C9NI93-F1
#
_entry.id   AF-A0A9C9NI93-F1
#
_cell.length_a   1.000
_cell.length_b   1.000
_cell.length_c   1.000
_cell.angle_alpha   90.00
_cell.angle_beta   90.00
_cell.angle_gamma   90.00
#
_symmetry.space_group_name_H-M   'P 1'
#
loop_
_entity.id
_entity.type
_entity.pdbx_description
1 polymer ?
#
loop_
_entity_poly.entity_id
_entity_poly.type
_entity_poly.pdbx_seq_one_letter_code
_entity_poly.pdbx_strand_id
1 'polypeptide(L)'
;MAKIADGLKGIDLCGPGCTWVGSRTDTQATWDECTDGSWLLGLCYALAVDAALIVSAARACAALALPTLTEPRASRTQLGIDKIDSWTGRLTSSRVKQAIAVALGAARLGLFPPKIDADLLERYADTIRATIPWSAVAARFAEDRQGNLTPVA
;
A
#
# COMPACT_ATOMS: atom_id res chain seq x y z
N MET A 1 -19.05 1.48 -1.06
CA MET A 1 -18.57 0.10 -1.35
C MET A 1 -18.10 -0.14 -2.79
N ALA A 2 -18.86 0.19 -3.87
CA ALA A 2 -18.40 -0.04 -5.26
C ALA A 2 -17.07 0.69 -5.64
N LYS A 3 -16.83 1.88 -5.06
CA LYS A 3 -15.63 2.70 -5.33
C LYS A 3 -14.31 2.09 -4.84
N ILE A 4 -14.35 1.34 -3.74
CA ILE A 4 -13.17 0.67 -3.15
C ILE A 4 -12.71 -0.48 -4.06
N ALA A 5 -13.65 -1.28 -4.57
CA ALA A 5 -13.37 -2.39 -5.47
C ALA A 5 -12.75 -1.93 -6.80
N ASP A 6 -13.15 -0.77 -7.34
CA ASP A 6 -12.57 -0.22 -8.57
C ASP A 6 -11.18 0.40 -8.37
N GLY A 7 -10.89 0.97 -7.19
CA GLY A 7 -9.54 1.44 -6.84
C GLY A 7 -8.51 0.30 -6.78
N LEU A 8 -8.94 -0.88 -6.32
CA LEU A 8 -8.09 -2.05 -6.15
C LEU A 8 -7.71 -2.73 -7.46
N LYS A 9 -8.53 -2.66 -8.51
CA LYS A 9 -8.20 -3.23 -9.84
C LYS A 9 -6.91 -2.65 -10.44
N GLY A 10 -6.46 -1.48 -9.97
CA GLY A 10 -5.24 -0.82 -10.42
C GLY A 10 -3.98 -1.13 -9.62
N ILE A 11 -4.09 -1.90 -8.53
CA ILE A 11 -2.98 -2.33 -7.68
C ILE A 11 -3.02 -3.85 -7.74
N ASP A 12 -1.91 -4.50 -8.08
CA ASP A 12 -1.81 -5.95 -8.30
C ASP A 12 -1.92 -6.77 -6.99
N LEU A 13 -2.97 -6.50 -6.22
CA LEU A 13 -3.36 -7.16 -4.97
C LEU A 13 -3.97 -8.53 -5.29
N CYS A 14 -3.68 -9.49 -4.43
CA CYS A 14 -4.24 -10.83 -4.56
C CYS A 14 -5.77 -10.80 -4.38
N GLY A 15 -6.47 -11.77 -4.99
CA GLY A 15 -7.93 -11.91 -4.86
C GLY A 15 -8.44 -11.82 -3.41
N PRO A 16 -7.83 -12.53 -2.44
CA PRO A 16 -8.17 -12.41 -1.02
C PRO A 16 -7.99 -11.00 -0.46
N GLY A 17 -6.93 -10.29 -0.85
CA GLY A 17 -6.70 -8.90 -0.46
C GLY A 17 -7.77 -7.96 -1.00
N CYS A 18 -8.19 -8.13 -2.26
CA CYS A 18 -9.29 -7.38 -2.84
C CYS A 18 -10.61 -7.62 -2.10
N THR A 19 -10.93 -8.88 -1.78
CA THR A 19 -12.12 -9.24 -0.99
C THR A 19 -12.03 -8.70 0.43
N TRP A 20 -10.85 -8.75 1.05
CA TRP A 20 -10.62 -8.20 2.38
C TRP A 20 -10.88 -6.70 2.38
N VAL A 21 -10.21 -5.93 1.51
CA VAL A 21 -10.40 -4.48 1.44
C VAL A 21 -11.86 -4.12 1.10
N GLY A 22 -12.51 -4.86 0.20
CA GLY A 22 -13.91 -4.63 -0.15
C GLY A 22 -14.93 -4.98 0.94
N SER A 23 -14.58 -5.86 1.90
CA SER A 23 -15.45 -6.30 3.00
C SER A 23 -15.28 -5.49 4.29
N ARG A 24 -14.42 -4.47 4.30
CA ARG A 24 -14.09 -3.73 5.53
C ARG A 24 -15.29 -2.99 6.11
N THR A 25 -15.49 -3.18 7.41
CA THR A 25 -16.42 -2.43 8.25
C THR A 25 -15.60 -1.44 9.10
N ASP A 26 -15.88 -0.14 8.95
CA ASP A 26 -15.19 0.99 9.59
C ASP A 26 -14.88 0.76 11.09
N THR A 27 -13.68 0.28 11.38
CA THR A 27 -13.22 -0.01 12.74
C THR A 27 -11.71 0.14 12.84
N GLN A 28 -11.25 0.79 13.91
CA GLN A 28 -9.83 0.83 14.27
C GLN A 28 -9.28 -0.59 14.47
N ALA A 29 -10.09 -1.50 15.01
CA ALA A 29 -9.73 -2.91 15.15
C ALA A 29 -9.32 -3.56 13.82
N THR A 30 -10.06 -3.32 12.73
CA THR A 30 -9.69 -3.82 11.41
C THR A 30 -8.30 -3.35 10.95
N TRP A 31 -7.96 -2.10 11.26
CA TRP A 31 -6.68 -1.50 10.92
C TRP A 31 -5.55 -2.07 11.78
N ASP A 32 -5.78 -2.24 13.07
CA ASP A 32 -4.80 -2.75 14.02
C ASP A 32 -4.55 -4.27 13.87
N GLU A 33 -5.59 -5.05 13.50
CA GLU A 33 -5.50 -6.51 13.36
C GLU A 33 -4.96 -6.98 12.00
N CYS A 34 -4.90 -6.10 10.99
CA CYS A 34 -4.45 -6.49 9.64
C CYS A 34 -2.94 -6.75 9.60
N THR A 35 -2.52 -8.00 9.55
CA THR A 35 -1.09 -8.34 9.46
C THR A 35 -0.52 -8.21 8.05
N ASP A 36 -1.35 -8.06 7.00
CA ASP A 36 -0.86 -7.97 5.62
C ASP A 36 -0.67 -6.51 5.20
N GLY A 37 0.58 -6.03 5.21
CA GLY A 37 0.91 -4.67 4.79
C GLY A 37 0.55 -4.36 3.33
N SER A 38 0.46 -5.36 2.44
CA SER A 38 0.00 -5.13 1.08
C SER A 38 -1.48 -4.73 1.05
N TRP A 39 -2.29 -5.35 1.92
CA TRP A 39 -3.71 -5.05 2.04
C TRP A 39 -3.92 -3.67 2.66
N LEU A 40 -3.08 -3.28 3.62
CA LEU A 40 -3.12 -1.94 4.21
C LEU A 40 -2.79 -0.84 3.20
N LEU A 41 -1.76 -1.00 2.36
CA LEU A 41 -1.47 -0.04 1.27
C LEU A 41 -2.63 0.04 0.28
N GLY A 42 -3.22 -1.11 -0.07
CA GLY A 42 -4.40 -1.19 -0.92
C GLY A 42 -5.61 -0.46 -0.33
N LEU A 43 -5.85 -0.64 0.96
CA LEU A 43 -6.90 0.03 1.71
C LEU A 43 -6.69 1.56 1.72
N CYS A 44 -5.49 2.04 2.05
CA CYS A 44 -5.19 3.46 2.06
C CYS A 44 -5.40 4.10 0.68
N TYR A 45 -4.98 3.41 -0.39
CA TYR A 45 -5.23 3.87 -1.76
C TYR A 45 -6.71 3.90 -2.10
N ALA A 46 -7.46 2.84 -1.77
CA ALA A 46 -8.88 2.74 -2.08
C ALA A 46 -9.71 3.79 -1.32
N LEU A 47 -9.30 4.14 -0.09
CA LEU A 47 -9.86 5.22 0.70
C LEU A 47 -9.37 6.60 0.27
N ALA A 48 -8.50 6.70 -0.73
CA ALA A 48 -7.89 7.96 -1.14
C ALA A 48 -7.29 8.75 0.03
N VAL A 49 -6.57 8.05 0.91
CA VAL A 49 -5.70 8.68 1.91
C VAL A 49 -4.66 9.54 1.17
N ASP A 50 -4.17 10.58 1.85
CA ASP A 50 -3.19 11.51 1.29
C ASP A 50 -2.07 10.79 0.53
N ALA A 51 -1.86 11.18 -0.72
CA ALA A 51 -0.93 10.52 -1.63
C ALA A 51 0.52 10.54 -1.12
N ALA A 52 0.92 11.60 -0.40
CA ALA A 52 2.26 11.69 0.18
C ALA A 52 2.45 10.71 1.33
N LEU A 53 1.42 10.49 2.16
CA LEU A 53 1.44 9.47 3.20
C LEU A 53 1.57 8.07 2.61
N ILE A 54 0.79 7.75 1.57
CA ILE A 54 0.85 6.44 0.91
C ILE A 54 2.22 6.21 0.26
N VAL A 55 2.74 7.21 -0.47
CA VAL A 55 4.05 7.11 -1.12
C VAL A 55 5.17 6.97 -0.09
N SER A 56 5.12 7.73 1.01
CA SER A 56 6.07 7.62 2.12
C SER A 56 6.05 6.22 2.75
N ALA A 57 4.86 5.68 3.02
CA ALA A 57 4.71 4.35 3.61
C ALA A 57 5.23 3.25 2.67
N ALA A 58 4.90 3.33 1.38
CA ALA A 58 5.39 2.38 0.38
C ALA A 58 6.92 2.45 0.21
N ARG A 59 7.48 3.66 0.20
CA ARG A 59 8.93 3.89 0.15
C ARG A 59 9.64 3.33 1.39
N ALA A 60 9.06 3.52 2.58
CA ALA A 60 9.59 2.96 3.83
C ALA A 60 9.55 1.42 3.82
N CYS A 61 8.45 0.82 3.32
CA CYS A 61 8.34 -0.64 3.15
C CYS A 61 9.41 -1.17 2.19
N ALA A 62 9.61 -0.53 1.04
CA ALA A 62 10.65 -0.92 0.09
C ALA A 62 12.06 -0.83 0.69
N ALA A 63 12.33 0.24 1.45
CA ALA A 63 13.61 0.42 2.15
C ALA A 63 13.83 -0.64 3.24
N LEU A 64 12.78 -1.05 3.95
CA LEU A 64 12.83 -2.10 4.97
C LEU A 64 13.19 -3.46 4.36
N ALA A 65 12.66 -3.77 3.18
CA ALA A 65 12.94 -5.02 2.48
C ALA A 65 14.36 -5.06 1.89
N LEU A 66 14.92 -3.90 1.50
CA LEU A 66 16.15 -3.82 0.74
C LEU A 66 17.34 -4.67 1.29
N PRO A 67 17.62 -4.70 2.61
CA PRO A 67 18.73 -5.49 3.16
C PRO A 67 18.56 -7.00 3.02
N THR A 68 17.34 -7.50 2.79
CA THR A 68 17.06 -8.94 2.62
C THR A 68 17.09 -9.38 1.16
N LEU A 69 17.24 -8.44 0.22
CA LEU A 69 17.19 -8.71 -1.21
C LEU A 69 18.55 -9.10 -1.76
N THR A 70 18.54 -10.07 -2.68
CA THR A 70 19.69 -10.42 -3.51
C THR A 70 19.58 -9.78 -4.90
N GLU A 71 20.70 -9.69 -5.60
CA GLU A 71 20.69 -9.22 -6.99
C GLU A 71 19.96 -10.19 -7.94
N PRO A 72 19.33 -9.68 -9.03
CA PRO A 72 19.23 -8.29 -9.46
C PRO A 72 18.12 -7.48 -8.76
N ARG A 73 17.46 -8.06 -7.75
CA ARG A 73 16.25 -7.48 -7.15
C ARG A 73 16.59 -6.30 -6.23
N ALA A 74 17.67 -6.40 -5.46
CA ALA A 74 18.16 -5.30 -4.64
C ALA A 74 18.37 -4.02 -5.46
N SER A 75 19.12 -4.10 -6.56
CA SER A 75 19.34 -2.96 -7.47
C SER A 75 18.03 -2.39 -8.04
N ARG A 76 17.08 -3.24 -8.46
CA ARG A 76 15.78 -2.76 -8.97
C ARG A 76 14.95 -2.06 -7.91
N THR A 77 14.95 -2.58 -6.68
CA THR A 77 14.24 -1.96 -5.55
C THR A 77 14.87 -0.62 -5.21
N GLN A 78 16.21 -0.53 -5.15
CA GLN A 78 16.92 0.73 -4.93
C GLN A 78 16.57 1.76 -6.00
N LEU A 79 16.62 1.40 -7.29
CA LEU A 79 16.20 2.29 -8.38
C LEU A 79 14.75 2.77 -8.24
N GLY A 80 13.86 1.90 -7.75
CA GLY A 80 12.48 2.26 -7.43
C GLY A 80 12.39 3.31 -6.32
N ILE A 81 13.16 3.13 -5.24
CA ILE A 81 13.25 4.07 -4.12
C ILE A 81 13.81 5.41 -4.60
N ASP A 82 14.93 5.40 -5.32
CA ASP A 82 15.57 6.63 -5.84
C ASP A 82 14.61 7.41 -6.74
N LYS A 83 13.83 6.70 -7.58
CA LYS A 83 12.80 7.30 -8.42
C LYS A 83 11.67 7.93 -7.60
N ILE A 84 11.26 7.30 -6.50
CA ILE A 84 10.25 7.88 -5.59
C ILE A 84 10.81 9.14 -4.93
N ASP A 85 12.04 9.08 -4.42
CA ASP A 85 12.72 10.19 -3.75
C ASP A 85 12.98 11.37 -4.72
N SER A 86 13.04 11.12 -6.03
CA SER A 86 13.16 12.16 -7.07
C SER A 86 11.84 12.83 -7.43
N TRP A 87 10.69 12.39 -6.91
CA TRP A 87 9.40 12.99 -7.26
C TRP A 87 9.22 14.35 -6.61
N THR A 88 8.93 15.34 -7.45
CA THR A 88 8.61 16.70 -7.02
C THR A 88 7.17 17.06 -7.42
N GLY A 89 6.59 18.00 -6.69
CA GLY A 89 5.24 18.54 -6.94
C GLY A 89 4.12 17.57 -6.57
N ARG A 90 2.95 17.76 -7.20
CA ARG A 90 1.75 16.98 -6.90
C ARG A 90 1.94 15.50 -7.27
N LEU A 91 1.56 14.60 -6.37
CA LEU A 91 1.53 13.17 -6.62
C LEU A 91 0.21 12.79 -7.32
N THR A 92 0.34 12.05 -8.42
CA THR A 92 -0.81 11.51 -9.18
C THR A 92 -1.10 10.08 -8.76
N SER A 93 -2.31 9.59 -9.02
CA SER A 93 -2.71 8.20 -8.82
C SER A 93 -1.73 7.20 -9.44
N SER A 94 -1.18 7.51 -10.62
CA SER A 94 -0.14 6.69 -11.27
C SER A 94 1.16 6.62 -10.46
N ARG A 95 1.61 7.74 -9.87
CA ARG A 95 2.79 7.74 -8.99
C ARG A 95 2.51 6.94 -7.72
N VAL A 96 1.34 7.08 -7.12
CA VAL A 96 0.98 6.28 -5.92
C VAL A 96 0.99 4.78 -6.25
N LYS A 97 0.38 4.36 -7.37
CA LYS A 97 0.42 2.96 -7.83
C LYS A 97 1.85 2.47 -8.06
N GLN A 98 2.70 3.29 -8.67
CA GLN A 98 4.12 2.96 -8.87
C GLN A 98 4.84 2.75 -7.53
N ALA A 99 4.61 3.59 -6.53
CA ALA A 99 5.23 3.44 -5.21
C ALA A 99 4.79 2.14 -4.52
N ILE A 100 3.49 1.84 -4.54
CA ILE A 100 2.96 0.58 -4.02
C ILE A 100 3.58 -0.61 -4.76
N ALA A 101 3.68 -0.55 -6.08
CA ALA A 101 4.28 -1.62 -6.87
C ALA A 101 5.77 -1.86 -6.52
N VAL A 102 6.54 -0.82 -6.19
CA VAL A 102 7.92 -0.95 -5.71
C VAL A 102 7.94 -1.72 -4.38
N ALA A 103 7.10 -1.34 -3.41
CA ALA A 103 7.01 -2.02 -2.12
C ALA A 103 6.62 -3.51 -2.26
N LEU A 104 5.58 -3.80 -3.05
CA LEU A 104 5.11 -5.17 -3.29
C LEU A 104 6.11 -5.99 -4.11
N GLY A 105 6.78 -5.36 -5.07
CA GLY A 105 7.85 -5.98 -5.85
C GLY A 105 9.03 -6.40 -4.98
N ALA A 106 9.36 -5.63 -3.95
CA ALA A 106 10.40 -5.96 -2.98
C ALA A 106 10.00 -7.15 -2.10
N ALA A 107 8.71 -7.29 -1.74
CA ALA A 107 8.24 -8.41 -0.91
C ALA A 107 8.07 -9.75 -1.68
N ARG A 108 8.11 -9.74 -3.02
CA ARG A 108 8.02 -10.96 -3.82
C ARG A 108 9.26 -11.84 -3.66
N LEU A 109 9.05 -13.14 -3.48
CA LEU A 109 10.02 -14.23 -3.42
C LEU A 109 9.90 -15.11 -4.67
N GLY A 110 11.03 -15.40 -5.32
CA GLY A 110 11.09 -16.27 -6.50
C GLY A 110 10.51 -15.65 -7.77
N LEU A 111 10.71 -16.34 -8.90
CA LEU A 111 10.11 -16.02 -10.21
C LEU A 111 8.85 -16.87 -10.46
N PHE A 112 8.81 -18.11 -9.97
CA PHE A 112 7.68 -19.03 -10.14
C PHE A 112 7.66 -20.16 -9.07
N PRO A 113 6.54 -20.37 -8.35
CA PRO A 113 5.44 -19.42 -8.18
C PRO A 113 5.91 -18.19 -7.40
N PRO A 114 5.39 -16.98 -7.68
CA PRO A 114 5.67 -15.82 -6.85
C PRO A 114 5.11 -16.08 -5.46
N LYS A 115 5.99 -16.30 -4.49
CA LYS A 115 5.62 -16.26 -3.07
C LYS A 115 5.79 -14.83 -2.59
N ILE A 116 5.05 -14.41 -1.58
CA ILE A 116 5.34 -13.15 -0.89
C ILE A 116 5.84 -13.53 0.50
N ASP A 117 6.88 -12.85 0.96
CA ASP A 117 7.41 -13.03 2.30
C ASP A 117 6.38 -12.52 3.32
N ALA A 118 5.71 -13.45 4.01
CA ALA A 118 4.65 -13.11 4.97
C ALA A 118 5.19 -12.36 6.20
N ASP A 119 6.38 -12.74 6.67
CA ASP A 119 7.04 -12.07 7.80
C ASP A 119 7.45 -10.63 7.43
N LEU A 120 7.76 -10.40 6.15
CA LEU A 120 8.01 -9.06 5.64
C LEU A 120 6.73 -8.25 5.47
N LEU A 121 5.62 -8.88 5.07
CA LEU A 121 4.30 -8.21 4.99
C LEU A 121 3.78 -7.79 6.37
N GLU A 122 4.05 -8.57 7.41
CA GLU A 122 3.74 -8.19 8.79
C GLU A 122 4.53 -6.96 9.22
N ARG A 123 5.83 -6.94 8.93
CA ARG A 123 6.68 -5.77 9.17
C ARG A 123 6.28 -4.56 8.32
N TYR A 124 5.75 -4.77 7.11
CA TYR A 124 5.16 -3.70 6.31
C TYR A 124 3.94 -3.13 7.00
N ALA A 125 3.08 -3.96 7.59
CA ALA A 125 1.89 -3.47 8.29
C ALA A 125 2.27 -2.50 9.42
N ASP A 126 3.26 -2.86 10.24
CA ASP A 126 3.76 -1.97 11.30
C ASP A 126 4.38 -0.69 10.74
N THR A 127 5.16 -0.79 9.66
CA THR A 127 5.77 0.36 8.99
C THR A 127 4.71 1.32 8.44
N ILE A 128 3.63 0.78 7.87
CA ILE A 128 2.51 1.56 7.35
C ILE A 128 1.80 2.26 8.49
N ARG A 129 1.52 1.58 9.61
CA ARG A 129 0.89 2.19 10.78
C ARG A 129 1.76 3.28 11.42
N ALA A 130 3.07 3.11 11.41
CA ALA A 130 4.00 4.13 11.90
C ALA A 130 4.04 5.37 10.98
N THR A 131 3.76 5.20 9.69
CA THR A 131 3.82 6.27 8.69
C THR A 131 2.47 6.97 8.48
N ILE A 132 1.37 6.21 8.52
CA ILE A 132 0.01 6.67 8.24
C ILE A 132 -0.78 6.64 9.55
N PRO A 133 -1.05 7.79 10.19
CA PRO A 133 -1.81 7.81 11.42
C PRO A 133 -3.25 7.36 11.17
N TRP A 134 -3.83 6.62 12.12
CA TRP A 134 -5.21 6.16 12.04
C TRP A 134 -6.20 7.29 11.79
N SER A 135 -5.97 8.50 12.33
CA SER A 135 -6.82 9.67 12.11
C SER A 135 -6.98 10.03 10.62
N ALA A 136 -5.92 9.85 9.81
CA ALA A 136 -5.96 10.09 8.37
C ALA A 136 -6.82 9.04 7.64
N VAL A 137 -6.86 7.80 8.15
CA VAL A 137 -7.66 6.70 7.59
C VAL A 137 -9.12 6.81 8.03
N ALA A 138 -9.37 7.06 9.32
CA ALA A 138 -10.68 7.19 9.93
C ALA A 138 -11.51 8.31 9.27
N ALA A 139 -10.88 9.44 8.96
CA ALA A 139 -11.53 10.54 8.23
C ALA A 139 -12.10 10.07 6.88
N ARG A 140 -11.34 9.24 6.14
CA ARG A 140 -11.75 8.73 4.83
C ARG A 140 -12.86 7.69 4.93
N PHE A 141 -12.85 6.84 5.96
CA PHE A 141 -13.97 5.93 6.22
C PHE A 141 -15.27 6.68 6.50
N ALA A 142 -15.21 7.78 7.26
CA ALA A 142 -16.37 8.62 7.50
C ALA A 142 -16.92 9.24 6.20
N GLU A 143 -16.05 9.69 5.30
CA GLU A 143 -16.43 10.23 3.99
C GLU A 143 -17.01 9.18 3.03
N ASP A 144 -16.46 7.96 2.97
CA ASP A 144 -17.02 6.87 2.14
C ASP A 144 -18.43 6.50 2.59
N ARG A 145 -18.68 6.46 3.91
CA ARG A 145 -20.02 6.22 4.46
C ARG A 145 -21.04 7.26 4.01
N GLN A 146 -20.60 8.51 3.89
CA GLN A 146 -21.44 9.61 3.43
C GLN A 146 -21.57 9.67 1.88
N GLY A 147 -20.89 8.78 1.15
CA GLY A 147 -20.85 8.77 -0.31
C GLY A 147 -19.92 9.83 -0.94
N ASN A 148 -19.26 10.62 -0.10
CA ASN A 148 -18.47 11.80 -0.47
C ASN A 148 -17.02 11.48 -0.84
N LEU A 149 -16.64 10.20 -0.83
CA LEU A 149 -15.29 9.79 -1.18
C LEU A 149 -14.96 10.19 -2.62
N THR A 150 -14.01 11.12 -2.73
CA THR A 150 -13.35 11.47 -3.98
C THR A 150 -12.16 10.52 -4.18
N PRO A 151 -12.06 9.82 -5.33
CA PRO A 151 -10.93 8.94 -5.62
C PRO A 151 -9.60 9.70 -5.70
N VAL A 152 -8.49 8.99 -5.52
CA VAL A 152 -7.15 9.53 -5.83
C VAL A 152 -7.11 9.88 -7.31
N ALA A 153 -6.88 11.17 -7.63
CA ALA A 153 -6.73 11.69 -8.99
C ALA A 153 -5.40 11.25 -9.62
#